data_AF-A0A0C2WLV5-F1
#
_entry.id   AF-A0A0C2WLV5-F1
#
_cell.length_a   1.000
_cell.length_b   1.000
_cell.length_c   1.000
_cell.angle_alpha   90.00
_cell.angle_beta   90.00
_cell.angle_gamma   90.00
#
_symmetry.space_group_name_H-M   'P 1'
#
loop_
_entity.id
_entity.type
_entity.pdbx_description
1 polymer ?
#
loop_
_entity_poly.entity_id
_entity_poly.type
_entity_poly.pdbx_seq_one_letter_code
_entity_poly.pdbx_strand_id
1 'polypeptide(L)'
;MACREEGKTVQAALDLLHTLRPSISEILNGSPSVKVRLDTMDVLKSNNVEGNVNAHVLFLGPRGVHEEDKRLWNVCNLINQSFRSAGFVTDTRPLKLHCTILNTSHRRPRGNIPFSYSDILASDVGRNVLVPAPASGTTARAVNFGTYDVGRVELWEMGSHGHNNEYVSCGGIGF
;
A
#
# COMPACT_ATOMS: atom_id res chain seq x y z
N MET A 1 -18.08 -15.23 36.59
CA MET A 1 -18.44 -15.78 35.26
C MET A 1 -17.70 -14.93 34.23
N ALA A 2 -16.54 -15.38 33.78
CA ALA A 2 -15.71 -14.62 32.85
C ALA A 2 -16.22 -14.90 31.43
N CYS A 3 -16.88 -13.94 30.80
CA CYS A 3 -17.15 -13.99 29.37
C CYS A 3 -15.79 -14.02 28.67
N ARG A 4 -15.43 -15.15 28.07
CA ARG A 4 -14.31 -15.21 27.12
C ARG A 4 -14.67 -14.25 25.99
N GLU A 5 -13.83 -13.24 25.77
CA GLU A 5 -13.87 -12.50 24.51
C GLU A 5 -13.65 -13.52 23.38
N GLU A 6 -14.64 -13.71 22.52
CA GLU A 6 -14.46 -14.46 21.29
C GLU A 6 -13.36 -13.78 20.48
N GLY A 7 -12.31 -14.54 20.16
CA GLY A 7 -11.17 -14.02 19.42
C GLY A 7 -11.59 -13.42 18.07
N LYS A 8 -10.86 -12.42 17.60
CA LYS A 8 -11.08 -11.83 16.26
C LYS A 8 -10.95 -12.92 15.20
N THR A 9 -12.02 -13.15 14.43
CA THR A 9 -12.05 -14.14 13.34
C THR A 9 -12.00 -13.47 11.97
N VAL A 10 -11.61 -14.22 10.94
CA VAL A 10 -11.69 -13.78 9.55
C VAL A 10 -13.13 -13.43 9.17
N GLN A 11 -14.11 -14.22 9.62
CA GLN A 11 -15.52 -13.95 9.35
C GLN A 11 -15.97 -12.61 9.94
N ALA A 12 -15.62 -12.33 11.20
CA ALA A 12 -15.96 -11.05 11.84
C ALA A 12 -15.30 -9.85 11.12
N ALA A 13 -14.10 -10.03 10.55
CA ALA A 13 -13.43 -9.00 9.75
C ALA A 13 -14.12 -8.79 8.40
N LEU A 14 -14.58 -9.86 7.74
CA LEU A 14 -15.38 -9.77 6.51
C LEU A 14 -16.72 -9.08 6.80
N ASP A 15 -17.41 -9.47 7.86
CA ASP A 15 -18.67 -8.87 8.27
C ASP A 15 -18.50 -7.36 8.49
N LEU A 16 -17.43 -6.94 9.20
CA LEU A 16 -17.09 -5.53 9.34
C LEU A 16 -16.89 -4.86 7.98
N LEU A 17 -16.09 -5.45 7.09
CA LEU A 17 -15.86 -4.90 5.74
C LEU A 17 -17.19 -4.75 4.96
N HIS A 18 -18.09 -5.72 5.07
CA HIS A 18 -19.43 -5.65 4.46
C HIS A 18 -20.26 -4.48 4.98
N THR A 19 -20.18 -4.16 6.28
CA THR A 19 -20.91 -3.00 6.84
C THR A 19 -20.42 -1.66 6.29
N LEU A 20 -19.19 -1.58 5.78
CA LEU A 20 -18.63 -0.35 5.21
C LEU A 20 -19.07 -0.05 3.78
N ARG A 21 -19.73 -1.01 3.09
CA ARG A 21 -20.13 -0.85 1.67
C ARG A 21 -20.91 0.44 1.39
N PRO A 22 -21.94 0.83 2.15
CA PRO A 22 -22.70 2.05 1.86
C PRO A 22 -21.83 3.31 1.90
N SER A 23 -20.96 3.42 2.92
CA SER A 23 -20.05 4.57 3.07
C SER A 23 -18.96 4.59 2.02
N ILE A 24 -18.46 3.42 1.60
CA ILE A 24 -17.53 3.33 0.47
C ILE A 24 -18.23 3.78 -0.82
N SER A 25 -19.45 3.30 -1.09
CA SER A 25 -20.23 3.71 -2.26
C SER A 25 -20.50 5.22 -2.28
N GLU A 26 -20.72 5.83 -1.11
CA GLU A 26 -20.89 7.29 -0.98
C GLU A 26 -19.60 8.04 -1.33
N ILE A 27 -18.45 7.61 -0.79
CA ILE A 27 -17.13 8.20 -1.13
C ILE A 27 -16.84 8.08 -2.63
N LEU A 28 -17.26 6.97 -3.23
CA LEU A 28 -17.10 6.69 -4.66
C LEU A 28 -18.17 7.34 -5.54
N ASN A 29 -19.17 8.01 -4.96
CA ASN A 29 -20.31 8.59 -5.67
C ASN A 29 -20.97 7.60 -6.65
N GLY A 30 -21.14 6.35 -6.22
CA GLY A 30 -21.69 5.26 -7.02
C GLY A 30 -20.79 4.74 -8.15
N SER A 31 -19.54 5.19 -8.26
CA SER A 31 -18.57 4.63 -9.19
C SER A 31 -18.21 3.20 -8.79
N PRO A 32 -18.21 2.22 -9.71
CA PRO A 32 -17.82 0.84 -9.43
C PRO A 32 -16.31 0.65 -9.24
N SER A 33 -15.53 1.73 -9.34
CA SER A 33 -14.07 1.72 -9.18
C SER A 33 -13.52 3.07 -8.72
N VAL A 34 -12.30 3.02 -8.15
CA VAL A 34 -11.46 4.19 -7.89
C VAL A 34 -10.18 4.10 -8.72
N LYS A 35 -9.73 5.23 -9.25
CA LYS A 35 -8.49 5.28 -10.04
C LYS A 35 -7.28 5.40 -9.12
N VAL A 36 -6.33 4.48 -9.27
CA VAL A 36 -5.05 4.49 -8.56
C VAL A 36 -3.96 4.84 -9.55
N ARG A 37 -3.24 5.94 -9.29
CA ARG A 37 -2.02 6.30 -10.03
C ARG A 37 -0.80 5.83 -9.27
N LEU A 38 0.13 5.23 -10.00
CA LEU A 38 1.46 4.88 -9.51
C LEU A 38 2.47 5.87 -10.12
N ASP A 39 2.40 7.11 -9.63
CA ASP A 39 3.12 8.27 -10.19
C ASP A 39 4.22 8.82 -9.28
N THR A 40 4.44 8.15 -8.14
CA THR A 40 5.52 8.44 -7.20
C THR A 40 6.30 7.18 -6.89
N MET A 41 7.62 7.24 -6.97
CA MET A 41 8.55 6.21 -6.50
C MET A 41 9.35 6.74 -5.32
N ASP A 42 9.43 5.98 -4.24
CA ASP A 42 10.13 6.39 -3.03
C ASP A 42 10.54 5.15 -2.20
N VAL A 43 11.21 5.39 -1.06
CA VAL A 43 11.76 4.33 -0.21
C VAL A 43 11.26 4.40 1.24
N LEU A 44 11.25 3.25 1.93
CA LEU A 44 11.07 3.16 3.37
C LEU A 44 12.28 2.50 4.03
N LYS A 45 12.42 2.76 5.34
CA LYS A 45 13.52 2.24 6.17
C LYS A 45 14.87 2.60 5.55
N SER A 46 15.06 3.87 5.26
CA SER A 46 16.25 4.39 4.60
C SER A 46 17.18 5.13 5.56
N ASN A 47 18.46 5.13 5.22
CA ASN A 47 19.50 5.91 5.88
C ASN A 47 20.42 6.54 4.83
N ASN A 48 20.96 7.72 5.15
CA ASN A 48 21.92 8.41 4.30
C ASN A 48 23.33 8.10 4.80
N VAL A 49 24.18 7.56 3.93
CA VAL A 49 25.59 7.26 4.23
C VAL A 49 26.42 7.87 3.11
N GLU A 50 27.28 8.84 3.44
CA GLU A 50 28.17 9.51 2.47
C GLU A 50 27.45 10.07 1.22
N GLY A 51 26.25 10.62 1.40
CA GLY A 51 25.44 11.14 0.29
C GLY A 51 24.65 10.10 -0.50
N ASN A 52 24.80 8.80 -0.18
CA ASN A 52 24.02 7.73 -0.77
C ASN A 52 22.81 7.36 0.10
N VAL A 53 21.63 7.29 -0.53
CA VAL A 53 20.40 6.85 0.12
C VAL A 53 20.35 5.32 0.06
N ASN A 54 20.56 4.66 1.19
CA ASN A 54 20.38 3.22 1.32
C ASN A 54 18.99 2.92 1.88
N ALA A 55 18.33 1.86 1.40
CA ALA A 55 16.98 1.52 1.81
C ALA A 55 16.71 0.01 1.82
N HIS A 56 15.62 -0.36 2.49
CA HIS A 56 15.15 -1.75 2.57
C HIS A 56 13.84 -2.00 1.85
N VAL A 57 13.08 -0.95 1.51
CA VAL A 57 11.83 -1.06 0.76
C VAL A 57 11.79 -0.02 -0.35
N LEU A 58 11.54 -0.45 -1.58
CA LEU A 58 11.20 0.41 -2.72
C LEU A 58 9.70 0.27 -2.99
N PHE A 59 9.01 1.38 -3.19
CA PHE A 59 7.59 1.35 -3.48
C PHE A 59 7.18 2.39 -4.52
N LEU A 60 6.04 2.12 -5.15
CA LEU A 60 5.29 3.08 -5.96
C LEU A 60 4.03 3.52 -5.23
N GLY A 61 3.51 4.70 -5.50
CA GLY A 61 2.26 5.14 -4.89
C GLY A 61 1.67 6.40 -5.52
N PRO A 62 0.47 6.79 -5.10
CA PRO A 62 -0.16 8.02 -5.53
C PRO A 62 0.55 9.23 -4.91
N ARG A 63 0.77 10.27 -5.71
CA ARG A 63 1.39 11.53 -5.25
C ARG A 63 0.49 12.34 -4.33
N GLY A 64 -0.83 12.11 -4.34
CA GLY A 64 -1.80 12.81 -3.50
C GLY A 64 -2.20 14.18 -4.02
N VAL A 65 -1.92 14.48 -5.30
CA VAL A 65 -2.19 15.79 -5.91
C VAL A 65 -3.48 15.83 -6.71
N HIS A 66 -4.05 14.67 -7.04
CA HIS A 66 -5.24 14.55 -7.86
C HIS A 66 -6.46 14.17 -7.02
N GLU A 67 -7.66 14.56 -7.47
CA GLU A 67 -8.91 14.28 -6.73
C GLU A 67 -9.17 12.79 -6.50
N GLU A 68 -8.83 11.93 -7.48
CA GLU A 68 -8.95 10.47 -7.27
C GLU A 68 -8.00 9.95 -6.19
N ASP A 69 -6.85 10.60 -5.95
CA ASP A 69 -5.94 10.18 -4.88
C ASP A 69 -6.57 10.45 -3.51
N LYS A 70 -7.26 11.60 -3.38
CA LYS A 70 -8.02 11.94 -2.18
C LYS A 70 -9.17 10.96 -1.98
N ARG A 71 -9.87 10.58 -3.06
CA ARG A 71 -10.95 9.59 -3.00
C ARG A 71 -10.45 8.23 -2.55
N LEU A 72 -9.36 7.74 -3.16
CA LEU A 72 -8.68 6.50 -2.74
C LEU A 72 -8.27 6.59 -1.26
N TRP A 73 -7.65 7.69 -0.86
CA TRP A 73 -7.26 7.94 0.53
C TRP A 73 -8.45 7.87 1.48
N ASN A 74 -9.58 8.47 1.13
CA ASN A 74 -10.78 8.45 1.97
C ASN A 74 -11.33 7.03 2.15
N VAL A 75 -11.38 6.23 1.09
CA VAL A 75 -11.78 4.81 1.17
C VAL A 75 -10.81 4.03 2.09
N CYS A 76 -9.50 4.14 1.84
CA CYS A 76 -8.50 3.41 2.63
C CYS A 76 -8.47 3.87 4.09
N ASN A 77 -8.65 5.17 4.35
CA ASN A 77 -8.68 5.73 5.70
C ASN A 77 -9.93 5.29 6.47
N LEU A 78 -11.11 5.29 5.83
CA LEU A 78 -12.34 4.74 6.42
C LEU A 78 -12.11 3.29 6.89
N ILE A 79 -11.64 2.43 5.99
CA ILE A 79 -11.41 1.01 6.29
C ILE A 79 -10.37 0.87 7.41
N ASN A 80 -9.23 1.56 7.31
CA ASN A 80 -8.17 1.50 8.32
C ASN A 80 -8.68 1.97 9.70
N GLN A 81 -9.45 3.05 9.77
CA GLN A 81 -10.02 3.54 11.03
C GLN A 81 -11.03 2.55 11.62
N SER A 82 -11.98 2.05 10.82
CA SER A 82 -12.96 1.07 11.27
C SER A 82 -12.32 -0.21 11.79
N PHE A 83 -11.33 -0.75 11.08
CA PHE A 83 -10.61 -1.95 11.49
C PHE A 83 -9.76 -1.74 12.75
N ARG A 84 -9.16 -0.55 12.93
CA ARG A 84 -8.46 -0.17 14.17
C ARG A 84 -9.41 -0.07 15.35
N SER A 85 -10.51 0.67 15.19
CA SER A 85 -11.53 0.85 16.24
C SER A 85 -12.16 -0.48 16.66
N ALA A 86 -12.35 -1.40 15.71
CA ALA A 86 -12.84 -2.74 15.98
C ALA A 86 -11.77 -3.71 16.53
N GLY A 87 -10.52 -3.26 16.71
CA GLY A 87 -9.44 -4.07 17.27
C GLY A 87 -8.86 -5.15 16.35
N PHE A 88 -9.06 -5.03 15.02
CA PHE A 88 -8.47 -5.94 14.03
C PHE A 88 -7.04 -5.51 13.62
N VAL A 89 -6.67 -4.24 13.82
CA VAL A 89 -5.35 -3.70 13.46
C VAL A 89 -4.63 -3.24 14.71
N THR A 90 -3.45 -3.83 14.96
CA THR A 90 -2.57 -3.50 16.11
C THR A 90 -1.40 -2.59 15.76
N ASP A 91 -1.05 -2.48 14.47
CA ASP A 91 0.01 -1.56 14.00
C ASP A 91 -0.37 -0.12 14.36
N THR A 92 0.53 0.68 14.93
CA THR A 92 0.23 2.06 15.37
C THR A 92 0.71 3.13 14.38
N ARG A 93 1.41 2.74 13.32
CA ARG A 93 1.99 3.69 12.37
C ARG A 93 0.91 4.35 11.51
N PRO A 94 1.14 5.59 11.03
CA PRO A 94 0.22 6.25 10.11
C PRO A 94 0.01 5.42 8.83
N LEU A 95 -1.20 5.53 8.26
CA LEU A 95 -1.50 4.96 6.96
C LEU A 95 -0.57 5.58 5.90
N LYS A 96 0.01 4.76 5.02
CA LYS A 96 0.75 5.20 3.85
C LYS A 96 0.37 4.31 2.67
N LEU A 97 -0.27 4.89 1.66
CA LEU A 97 -0.66 4.16 0.45
C LEU A 97 0.58 3.91 -0.41
N HIS A 98 0.83 2.65 -0.72
CA HIS A 98 1.95 2.25 -1.56
C HIS A 98 1.75 0.84 -2.13
N CYS A 99 2.39 0.59 -3.27
CA CYS A 99 2.61 -0.69 -3.90
C CYS A 99 4.10 -1.04 -3.72
N THR A 100 4.41 -2.04 -2.89
CA THR A 100 5.79 -2.46 -2.64
C THR A 100 6.33 -3.19 -3.87
N ILE A 101 7.47 -2.73 -4.40
CA ILE A 101 8.16 -3.34 -5.55
C ILE A 101 9.32 -4.22 -5.07
N LEU A 102 10.07 -3.74 -4.08
CA LEU A 102 11.22 -4.43 -3.52
C LEU A 102 11.16 -4.35 -2.00
N ASN A 103 11.40 -5.46 -1.32
CA ASN A 103 11.62 -5.48 0.12
C ASN A 103 12.75 -6.46 0.46
N THR A 104 13.83 -5.95 1.03
CA THR A 104 15.04 -6.74 1.31
C THR A 104 14.84 -7.78 2.40
N SER A 105 13.77 -7.71 3.21
CA SER A 105 13.48 -8.77 4.21
C SER A 105 13.17 -10.13 3.57
N HIS A 106 12.82 -10.15 2.28
CA HIS A 106 12.55 -11.36 1.51
C HIS A 106 13.75 -11.83 0.67
N ARG A 107 14.90 -11.13 0.73
CA ARG A 107 16.10 -11.48 -0.04
C ARG A 107 16.60 -12.89 0.31
N ARG A 108 17.05 -13.60 -0.72
CA ARG A 108 17.79 -14.88 -0.60
C ARG A 108 19.17 -14.73 -1.26
N PRO A 109 20.27 -15.20 -0.62
CA PRO A 109 20.36 -15.71 0.75
C PRO A 109 19.93 -14.65 1.79
N ARG A 110 19.48 -15.09 2.96
CA ARG A 110 19.01 -14.18 4.01
C ARG A 110 20.15 -13.25 4.43
N GLY A 111 19.86 -11.96 4.52
CA GLY A 111 20.80 -10.95 4.99
C GLY A 111 20.11 -9.59 5.08
N ASN A 112 20.49 -8.79 6.08
CA ASN A 112 19.97 -7.43 6.25
C ASN A 112 20.81 -6.42 5.46
N ILE A 113 20.89 -6.62 4.14
CA ILE A 113 21.71 -5.80 3.26
C ILE A 113 20.78 -4.83 2.51
N PRO A 114 20.92 -3.51 2.71
CA PRO A 114 20.12 -2.53 1.97
C PRO A 114 20.50 -2.51 0.48
N PHE A 115 19.66 -1.86 -0.33
CA PHE A 115 20.02 -1.47 -1.69
C PHE A 115 20.31 0.04 -1.73
N SER A 116 21.18 0.45 -2.65
CA SER A 116 21.40 1.88 -2.94
C SER A 116 20.25 2.39 -3.81
N TYR A 117 19.41 3.24 -3.24
CA TYR A 117 18.36 3.92 -3.98
C TYR A 117 18.96 4.97 -4.92
N SER A 118 20.06 5.62 -4.52
CA SER A 118 20.83 6.51 -5.40
C SER A 118 21.25 5.81 -6.69
N ASP A 119 21.74 4.56 -6.60
CA ASP A 119 22.17 3.78 -7.77
C ASP A 119 20.98 3.41 -8.66
N ILE A 120 19.83 3.06 -8.07
CA ILE A 120 18.60 2.80 -8.84
C ILE A 120 18.21 4.03 -9.65
N LEU A 121 18.25 5.23 -9.04
CA LEU A 121 17.93 6.48 -9.72
C LEU A 121 18.93 6.82 -10.83
N ALA A 122 20.22 6.50 -10.63
CA ALA A 122 21.27 6.75 -11.60
C ALA A 122 21.32 5.70 -12.74
N SER A 123 20.73 4.52 -12.54
CA SER A 123 20.71 3.44 -13.52
C SER A 123 19.95 3.80 -14.80
N ASP A 124 20.24 3.10 -15.91
CA ASP A 124 19.53 3.28 -17.19
C ASP A 124 18.01 3.09 -17.05
N VAL A 125 17.61 2.08 -16.28
CA VAL A 125 16.18 1.82 -16.00
C VAL A 125 15.57 2.97 -15.23
N GLY A 126 16.24 3.46 -14.18
CA GLY A 126 15.80 4.61 -13.39
C GLY A 126 15.58 5.84 -14.28
N ARG A 127 16.57 6.18 -15.10
CA ARG A 127 16.47 7.32 -16.03
C ARG A 127 15.33 7.20 -17.03
N ASN A 128 14.97 5.98 -17.44
CA ASN A 128 13.88 5.75 -18.38
C ASN A 128 12.47 5.86 -17.77
N VAL A 129 12.33 5.66 -16.45
CA VAL A 129 11.02 5.70 -15.77
C VAL A 129 10.76 7.02 -15.03
N LEU A 130 11.80 7.80 -14.78
CA LEU A 130 11.70 9.11 -14.14
C LEU A 130 11.05 10.14 -15.07
N VAL A 131 10.10 10.90 -14.55
CA VAL A 131 9.50 12.02 -15.28
C VAL A 131 9.98 13.36 -14.68
N PRO A 132 10.11 14.42 -15.50
CA PRO A 132 10.43 15.75 -14.99
C PRO A 132 9.39 16.19 -13.96
N ALA A 133 9.86 16.58 -12.78
CA ALA A 133 9.01 17.11 -11.72
C ALA A 133 9.77 18.22 -10.97
N PRO A 134 9.05 19.19 -10.37
CA PRO A 134 9.68 20.19 -9.53
C PRO A 134 10.49 19.50 -8.43
N ALA A 135 11.70 20.00 -8.19
CA ALA A 135 12.58 19.47 -7.17
C ALA A 135 11.88 19.55 -5.81
N SER A 136 11.45 18.39 -5.31
CA SER A 136 11.02 18.24 -3.93
C SER A 136 12.26 17.88 -3.12
N GLY A 137 12.48 18.53 -1.97
CA GLY A 137 13.56 18.21 -1.03
C GLY A 137 13.42 16.83 -0.36
N THR A 138 12.61 15.94 -0.94
CA THR A 138 12.29 14.59 -0.48
C THR A 138 13.03 13.55 -1.32
N THR A 139 13.17 12.34 -0.79
CA THR A 139 13.64 11.17 -1.56
C THR A 139 12.70 10.77 -2.69
N ALA A 140 11.40 11.10 -2.56
CA ALA A 140 10.38 10.76 -3.55
C ALA A 140 10.66 11.36 -4.93
N ARG A 141 10.51 10.53 -5.96
CA ARG A 141 10.67 10.88 -7.38
C ARG A 141 9.40 10.65 -8.15
N ALA A 142 9.11 11.54 -9.09
CA ALA A 142 8.00 11.37 -10.00
C ALA A 142 8.34 10.30 -11.05
N VAL A 143 7.39 9.41 -11.28
CA VAL A 143 7.45 8.34 -12.30
C VAL A 143 6.09 8.24 -12.99
N ASN A 144 5.97 7.41 -14.01
CA ASN A 144 4.66 7.07 -14.59
C ASN A 144 4.56 5.56 -14.84
N PHE A 145 4.06 4.82 -13.85
CA PHE A 145 3.72 3.40 -13.99
C PHE A 145 2.25 3.18 -14.39
N GLY A 146 1.54 4.24 -14.75
CA GLY A 146 0.16 4.17 -15.23
C GLY A 146 -0.90 4.41 -14.16
N THR A 147 -2.15 4.23 -14.62
CA THR A 147 -3.37 4.38 -13.82
C THR A 147 -4.16 3.08 -13.89
N TYR A 148 -4.68 2.64 -12.75
CA TYR A 148 -5.39 1.37 -12.60
C TYR A 148 -6.76 1.62 -11.98
N ASP A 149 -7.79 1.00 -12.54
CA ASP A 149 -9.12 0.99 -11.94
C ASP A 149 -9.18 -0.13 -10.89
N VAL A 150 -9.48 0.24 -9.64
CA VAL A 150 -9.63 -0.72 -8.54
C VAL A 150 -11.11 -0.78 -8.16
N GLY A 151 -11.72 -1.95 -8.32
CA GLY A 151 -13.15 -2.17 -8.05
C GLY A 151 -13.47 -3.01 -6.81
N ARG A 152 -12.46 -3.39 -6.02
CA ARG A 152 -12.65 -4.29 -4.87
C ARG A 152 -11.65 -4.07 -3.74
N VAL A 153 -12.06 -4.45 -2.55
CA VAL A 153 -11.21 -4.59 -1.35
C VAL A 153 -11.33 -6.02 -0.83
N GLU A 154 -10.22 -6.61 -0.43
CA GLU A 154 -10.12 -8.00 -0.02
C GLU A 154 -9.31 -8.17 1.27
N LEU A 155 -9.59 -9.25 1.98
CA LEU A 155 -8.75 -9.77 3.05
C LEU A 155 -7.90 -10.92 2.49
N TRP A 156 -6.62 -10.95 2.84
CA TRP A 156 -5.68 -11.96 2.35
C TRP A 156 -4.92 -12.59 3.52
N GLU A 157 -4.62 -13.89 3.41
CA GLU A 157 -3.82 -14.62 4.38
C GLU A 157 -2.33 -14.46 4.09
N MET A 158 -1.62 -13.68 4.90
CA MET A 158 -0.18 -13.47 4.74
C MET A 158 0.62 -14.76 4.96
N GLY A 159 1.55 -15.07 4.05
CA GLY A 159 2.41 -16.26 4.13
C GLY A 159 1.83 -17.53 3.50
N SER A 160 0.57 -17.46 3.05
CA SER A 160 -0.02 -18.46 2.16
C SER A 160 0.38 -18.18 0.70
N HIS A 161 0.27 -19.20 -0.17
CA HIS A 161 0.63 -19.07 -1.58
C HIS A 161 -0.37 -19.83 -2.47
N GLY A 162 -1.02 -19.10 -3.36
CA GLY A 162 -1.89 -19.62 -4.42
C GLY A 162 -1.11 -20.12 -5.64
N HIS A 163 -1.83 -20.39 -6.74
CA HIS A 163 -1.24 -21.03 -7.93
C HIS A 163 -0.25 -20.13 -8.65
N ASN A 164 -0.47 -18.82 -8.66
CA ASN A 164 0.42 -17.82 -9.28
C ASN A 164 1.31 -17.11 -8.24
N ASN A 165 1.53 -17.75 -7.09
CA ASN A 165 2.33 -17.23 -5.98
C ASN A 165 1.76 -15.95 -5.33
N GLU A 166 0.48 -15.66 -5.55
CA GLU A 166 -0.31 -14.70 -4.78
C GLU A 166 -0.58 -15.19 -3.36
N TYR A 167 -0.88 -14.29 -2.42
CA TYR A 167 -1.46 -14.72 -1.14
C TYR A 167 -2.82 -15.40 -1.38
N VAL A 168 -3.33 -16.20 -0.44
CA VAL A 168 -4.68 -16.76 -0.56
C VAL A 168 -5.70 -15.70 -0.11
N SER A 169 -6.71 -15.45 -0.94
CA SER A 169 -7.81 -14.53 -0.61
C SER A 169 -8.77 -15.18 0.37
N CYS A 170 -9.13 -14.44 1.41
CA CYS A 170 -10.15 -14.80 2.40
C CYS A 170 -11.54 -14.28 2.00
N GLY A 171 -11.67 -13.56 0.89
CA GLY A 171 -12.90 -12.89 0.47
C GLY A 171 -12.81 -11.36 0.56
N GLY A 172 -13.91 -10.68 0.21
CA GLY A 172 -13.93 -9.23 0.15
C GLY A 172 -15.22 -8.63 -0.39
N ILE A 173 -15.16 -7.35 -0.73
CA ILE A 173 -16.28 -6.58 -1.29
C ILE A 173 -15.89 -5.93 -2.61
N GLY A 174 -16.83 -5.89 -3.55
CA GLY A 174 -16.79 -4.98 -4.69
C GLY A 174 -17.39 -3.62 -4.32
N PHE A 175 -17.07 -2.60 -5.10
CA PHE A 175 -17.63 -1.26 -5.00
C PHE A 175 -18.94 -1.12 -5.77
#